data_AF-A0ABD7TVJ9-F1
#
_entry.id   AF-A0ABD7TVJ9-F1
#
_cell.length_a   1.000
_cell.length_b   1.000
_cell.length_c   1.000
_cell.angle_alpha   90.00
_cell.angle_beta   90.00
_cell.angle_gamma   90.00
#
_symmetry.space_group_name_H-M   'P 1'
#
loop_
_entity.id
_entity.type
_entity.pdbx_description
1 polymer ?
#
loop_
_entity_poly.entity_id
_entity_poly.type
_entity_poly.pdbx_seq_one_letter_code
_entity_poly.pdbx_strand_id
1 'polypeptide(L)'
;MMTPYEWRDWIIGSQDRYLDQRQLGVENAQANGLVQAGKSLKKITRDIERQRYEIREPGSYKRIQQARLAEEKRRRELFKEGTRRWLEKKGG
;
A
#
# COMPACT_ATOMS: atom_id res chain seq x y z
N MET A 1 27.14 24.28 -1.40
CA MET A 1 27.23 23.06 -0.58
C MET A 1 25.83 22.78 -0.07
N MET A 2 25.28 21.58 -0.28
CA MET A 2 23.95 21.25 0.28
C MET A 2 24.03 21.18 1.82
N THR A 3 22.96 21.59 2.50
CA THR A 3 22.79 21.34 3.93
C THR A 3 22.58 19.85 4.20
N PRO A 4 22.82 19.37 5.43
CA PRO A 4 22.53 17.97 5.79
C PRO A 4 21.07 17.56 5.51
N TYR A 5 20.13 18.51 5.62
CA TYR A 5 18.72 18.27 5.31
C TYR A 5 18.47 18.11 3.80
N GLU A 6 18.99 19.03 2.99
CA GLU A 6 18.89 18.96 1.52
C GLU A 6 19.57 17.72 0.96
N TRP A 7 20.70 17.30 1.53
CA TRP A 7 21.38 16.07 1.16
C TRP A 7 20.53 14.82 1.48
N ARG A 8 19.91 14.79 2.67
CA ARG A 8 18.98 13.72 3.05
C ARG A 8 17.78 13.67 2.09
N ASP A 9 17.18 14.81 1.77
CA ASP A 9 16.05 14.89 0.86
C ASP A 9 16.42 14.46 -0.57
N TRP A 10 17.63 14.82 -1.03
CA TRP A 10 18.14 14.36 -2.32
C TRP A 10 18.33 12.84 -2.37
N ILE A 11 18.81 12.22 -1.29
CA ILE A 11 18.90 10.76 -1.18
C ILE A 11 17.52 10.13 -1.22
N ILE A 12 16.58 10.65 -0.42
CA ILE A 12 15.19 10.15 -0.38
C ILE A 12 14.55 10.27 -1.77
N GLY A 13 14.69 11.42 -2.43
CA GLY A 13 14.17 11.65 -3.77
C GLY A 13 14.77 10.72 -4.82
N SER A 14 16.06 10.41 -4.71
CA SER A 14 16.73 9.44 -5.60
C SER A 14 16.19 8.02 -5.40
N GLN A 15 15.92 7.63 -4.15
CA GLN A 15 15.31 6.34 -3.83
C GLN A 15 13.85 6.26 -4.28
N ASP A 16 13.06 7.33 -4.08
CA ASP A 16 11.67 7.42 -4.56
C ASP A 16 11.63 7.28 -6.09
N ARG A 17 12.52 7.95 -6.82
CA ARG A 17 12.64 7.83 -8.28
C ARG A 17 12.94 6.40 -8.74
N TYR A 18 13.81 5.69 -8.02
CA TYR A 18 14.09 4.28 -8.30
C TYR A 18 12.85 3.39 -8.07
N LEU A 19 12.10 3.65 -7.01
CA LEU A 19 10.85 2.95 -6.72
C LEU A 19 9.77 3.22 -7.77
N ASP A 20 9.68 4.44 -8.30
CA ASP A 20 8.77 4.79 -9.40
C ASP A 20 9.11 4.01 -10.68
N GLN A 21 10.39 3.87 -11.02
CA GLN A 21 10.81 3.05 -12.17
C GLN A 21 10.43 1.57 -12.00
N ARG A 22 10.61 1.01 -10.79
CA ARG A 22 10.18 -0.37 -10.49
C ARG A 22 8.67 -0.52 -10.62
N GLN A 23 7.90 0.48 -10.16
CA GLN A 23 6.46 0.49 -10.23
C GLN A 23 5.96 0.54 -11.69
N LEU A 24 6.57 1.36 -12.54
CA LEU A 24 6.31 1.39 -13.98
C LEU A 24 6.55 0.02 -14.64
N GLY A 25 7.61 -0.69 -14.23
CA GLY A 25 7.87 -2.04 -14.71
C GLY A 25 6.76 -3.04 -14.34
N VAL A 26 6.21 -2.93 -13.13
CA VAL A 26 5.06 -3.74 -12.70
C VAL A 26 3.82 -3.41 -13.51
N GLU A 27 3.53 -2.13 -13.72
CA GLU A 27 2.36 -1.66 -14.49
C GLU A 27 2.43 -2.10 -15.95
N ASN A 28 3.59 -1.97 -16.58
CA ASN A 28 3.82 -2.48 -17.94
C ASN A 28 3.64 -4.00 -18.01
N ALA A 29 4.13 -4.75 -17.02
CA ALA A 29 3.93 -6.21 -16.98
C ALA A 29 2.45 -6.60 -16.80
N GLN A 30 1.70 -5.84 -15.99
CA GLN A 30 0.25 -6.03 -15.84
C GLN A 30 -0.49 -5.71 -17.15
N ALA A 31 -0.16 -4.58 -17.80
CA ALA A 31 -0.78 -4.14 -19.04
C ALA A 31 -0.52 -5.10 -20.21
N ASN A 32 0.69 -5.67 -20.28
CA ASN A 32 1.09 -6.64 -21.31
C ASN A 32 0.51 -8.05 -21.10
N GLY A 33 -0.35 -8.24 -20.09
CA GLY A 33 -1.02 -9.52 -19.91
C GLY A 33 -0.09 -10.66 -19.50
N LEU A 34 1.04 -10.37 -18.82
CA LEU A 34 1.84 -11.38 -18.09
C LEU A 34 1.06 -11.89 -16.84
N VAL A 35 -0.19 -12.30 -17.08
CA VAL A 35 -1.23 -12.71 -16.12
C VAL A 35 -0.76 -13.90 -15.27
N GLN A 36 0.12 -14.75 -15.81
CA GLN A 36 0.72 -15.87 -15.06
C GLN A 36 1.63 -15.40 -13.90
N ALA A 37 2.19 -14.19 -13.95
CA ALA A 37 3.06 -13.65 -12.88
C ALA A 37 2.31 -12.89 -11.78
N GLY A 38 0.97 -12.88 -11.77
CA GLY A 38 0.16 -11.99 -10.90
C GLY A 38 0.47 -12.05 -9.40
N LYS A 39 0.85 -13.22 -8.86
CA LYS A 39 1.30 -13.35 -7.45
C LYS A 39 2.66 -12.67 -7.22
N SER A 40 3.58 -12.79 -8.18
CA SER A 40 4.90 -12.16 -8.14
C SER A 40 4.80 -10.64 -8.27
N LEU A 41 3.96 -10.14 -9.17
CA LEU A 41 3.71 -8.70 -9.34
C LEU A 41 3.14 -8.08 -8.06
N LYS A 42 2.16 -8.73 -7.41
CA LYS A 42 1.63 -8.28 -6.11
C LYS A 42 2.69 -8.22 -5.02
N LYS A 43 3.62 -9.19 -4.98
CA LYS A 43 4.73 -9.19 -4.02
C LYS A 43 5.68 -8.01 -4.26
N ILE A 44 5.98 -7.71 -5.53
CA ILE A 44 6.81 -6.57 -5.91
C ILE A 44 6.13 -5.24 -5.53
N THR A 45 4.84 -5.06 -5.84
CA THR A 45 4.11 -3.85 -5.45
C THR A 45 4.10 -3.64 -3.93
N ARG A 46 3.89 -4.70 -3.14
CA ARG A 46 3.95 -4.62 -1.67
C ARG A 46 5.35 -4.27 -1.15
N ASP A 47 6.39 -4.80 -1.80
CA ASP A 47 7.77 -4.49 -1.45
C ASP A 47 8.10 -3.02 -1.76
N ILE A 48 7.65 -2.50 -2.91
CA ILE A 48 7.77 -1.07 -3.27
C ILE A 48 7.06 -0.20 -2.23
N GLU A 49 5.81 -0.54 -1.88
CA GLU A 49 5.05 0.20 -0.87
C GLU A 49 5.78 0.24 0.47
N ARG A 50 6.27 -0.92 0.94
CA ARG A 50 7.07 -1.00 2.17
C ARG A 50 8.28 -0.08 2.14
N GLN A 51 9.06 -0.12 1.05
CA GLN A 51 10.27 0.69 0.91
C GLN A 51 9.96 2.19 0.97
N ARG A 52 8.87 2.66 0.33
CA ARG A 52 8.46 4.08 0.41
C ARG A 52 8.24 4.56 1.84
N TYR A 53 7.65 3.72 2.68
CA TYR A 53 7.42 4.03 4.08
C TYR A 53 8.73 4.00 4.89
N GLU A 54 9.57 2.98 4.68
CA GLU A 54 10.81 2.79 5.44
C GLU A 54 11.88 3.84 5.14
N ILE A 55 11.95 4.36 3.91
CA ILE A 55 12.89 5.43 3.51
C ILE A 55 12.66 6.72 4.30
N ARG A 56 11.39 7.05 4.58
CA ARG A 56 11.02 8.28 5.29
C ARG A 56 11.07 8.09 6.80
N GLU A 57 10.53 6.97 7.27
CA GLU A 57 10.46 6.64 8.68
C GLU A 57 10.61 5.11 8.88
N PRO A 58 11.79 4.64 9.33
CA PRO A 58 12.03 3.23 9.57
C PRO A 58 11.00 2.62 10.54
N GLY A 59 10.44 1.47 10.18
CA GLY A 59 9.43 0.77 10.99
C GLY A 59 8.01 1.35 10.94
N SER A 60 7.78 2.44 10.21
CA SER A 60 6.44 3.01 9.99
C SER A 60 5.50 2.05 9.27
N TYR A 61 6.01 1.25 8.32
CA TYR A 61 5.21 0.34 7.50
C TYR A 61 4.36 -0.62 8.35
N LYS A 62 4.94 -1.26 9.37
CA LYS A 62 4.20 -2.19 10.24
C LYS A 62 3.08 -1.49 11.00
N ARG A 63 3.34 -0.28 11.52
CA ARG A 63 2.35 0.52 12.27
C ARG A 63 1.18 0.91 11.37
N ILE A 64 1.46 1.38 10.16
CA ILE A 64 0.44 1.79 9.18
C ILE A 64 -0.40 0.59 8.74
N GLN A 65 0.22 -0.57 8.49
CA GLN A 65 -0.52 -1.79 8.13
C GLN A 65 -1.44 -2.25 9.27
N GLN A 66 -0.98 -2.19 10.52
CA GLN A 66 -1.84 -2.52 11.67
C GLN A 66 -3.03 -1.56 11.79
N ALA A 67 -2.81 -0.26 11.60
CA ALA A 67 -3.88 0.74 11.61
C ALA A 67 -4.92 0.46 10.51
N ARG A 68 -4.49 0.19 9.27
CA ARG A 68 -5.38 -0.18 8.16
C ARG A 68 -6.18 -1.45 8.46
N LEU A 69 -5.54 -2.47 9.02
CA LEU A 69 -6.23 -3.73 9.38
C LEU A 69 -7.30 -3.51 10.46
N ALA A 70 -7.03 -2.65 11.45
CA ALA A 70 -8.00 -2.30 12.48
C ALA A 70 -9.20 -1.53 11.89
N GLU A 71 -8.95 -0.59 11.00
CA GLU A 71 -9.99 0.15 10.29
C GLU A 71 -10.86 -0.75 9.41
N GLU A 72 -10.25 -1.66 8.66
CA GLU A 72 -10.99 -2.64 7.86
C GLU A 72 -11.88 -3.54 8.71
N LYS A 73 -11.40 -3.98 9.88
CA LYS A 73 -12.21 -4.77 10.82
C LYS A 73 -13.45 -4.00 11.26
N ARG A 74 -13.27 -2.74 11.69
CA ARG A 74 -14.38 -1.86 12.07
C ARG A 74 -15.37 -1.67 10.93
N ARG A 75 -14.88 -1.42 9.71
CA ARG A 75 -15.73 -1.26 8.52
C ARG A 75 -16.53 -2.53 8.21
N ARG A 76 -15.93 -3.71 8.34
CA ARG A 76 -16.61 -5.00 8.15
C ARG A 76 -17.67 -5.24 9.21
N GLU A 77 -17.41 -4.87 10.46
CA GLU A 77 -18.39 -4.96 11.55
C GLU A 77 -19.60 -4.06 11.29
N LEU A 78 -19.37 -2.79 10.96
CA LEU A 78 -20.44 -1.85 10.59
C LEU A 78 -21.26 -2.35 9.40
N PHE A 79 -20.60 -2.92 8.39
CA PHE A 79 -21.29 -3.50 7.23
C PHE A 79 -22.18 -4.68 7.61
N LYS A 80 -21.67 -5.59 8.45
CA LYS A 80 -22.46 -6.74 8.94
C LYS A 80 -23.65 -6.29 9.78
N GLU A 81 -23.45 -5.30 10.65
CA GLU A 81 -24.52 -4.74 11.47
C GLU A 81 -25.60 -4.07 10.62
N GLY A 82 -25.21 -3.27 9.62
CA GLY A 82 -26.13 -2.67 8.67
C GLY A 82 -26.89 -3.71 7.84
N THR A 83 -26.20 -4.78 7.41
CA THR A 83 -26.82 -5.91 6.69
C THR A 83 -27.83 -6.64 7.58
N ARG A 84 -27.51 -6.83 8.87
CA ARG A 84 -28.41 -7.47 9.84
C ARG A 84 -29.68 -6.66 10.05
N ARG A 85 -29.55 -5.34 10.28
CA ARG A 85 -30.68 -4.41 10.42
C ARG A 85 -31.55 -4.37 9.15
N TRP A 86 -30.94 -4.47 7.96
CA TRP A 86 -31.68 -4.52 6.70
C TRP A 86 -32.50 -5.81 6.55
N LEU A 87 -31.94 -6.96 6.92
CA LEU A 87 -32.64 -8.25 6.89
C LEU A 87 -33.81 -8.28 7.90
N GLU A 88 -33.59 -7.77 9.12
CA GLU A 88 -34.63 -7.68 10.17
C GLU A 88 -35.82 -6.81 9.72
N LYS A 89 -35.57 -5.73 8.97
CA LYS A 89 -36.62 -4.83 8.45
C LYS A 89 -37.41 -5.43 7.27
N LYS A 90 -36.88 -6.43 6.57
CA LYS A 90 -37.55 -7.09 5.43
C LYS A 90 -38.33 -8.35 5.83
N GLY A 91 -38.07 -8.89 7.02
CA GLY A 91 -38.65 -10.14 7.53
C GLY A 91 -39.77 -9.97 8.55
N GLY A 92 -40.24 -8.74 8.81
CA GLY A 92 -41.43 -8.44 9.59
C GLY A 92 -42.47 -7.72 8.73
#